data_AF-A0A7W8KKN7-F1
#
_entry.id   AF-A0A7W8KKN7-F1
#
_cell.length_a   1.000
_cell.length_b   1.000
_cell.length_c   1.000
_cell.angle_alpha   90.00
_cell.angle_beta   90.00
_cell.angle_gamma   90.00
#
_symmetry.space_group_name_H-M   'P 1'
#
loop_
_entity.id
_entity.type
_entity.pdbx_description
1 polymer ?
#
loop_
_entity_poly.entity_id
_entity_poly.type
_entity_poly.pdbx_seq_one_letter_code
_entity_poly.pdbx_strand_id
1 'polypeptide(L)'
;MTTKATGPATDTTHPGGKCDPPAEHHLCMPEDARKRASRRLAIARGHLESVRKSLDDPDVYCIDVLRQLKAVQGALEGAAGVVMRGHLEAHVVAAHERGDEKRIVDELMELFKYT
;
A
#
# COMPACT_ATOMS: atom_id res chain seq x y z
N MET A 1 -41.20 -14.37 28.29
CA MET A 1 -40.44 -13.10 28.41
C MET A 1 -38.99 -13.48 28.64
N THR A 2 -38.14 -13.04 27.71
CA THR A 2 -36.86 -13.63 27.34
C THR A 2 -35.78 -13.35 28.39
N THR A 3 -34.99 -14.37 28.70
CA THR A 3 -33.78 -14.30 29.54
C THR A 3 -32.66 -13.54 28.80
N LYS A 4 -32.08 -12.52 29.45
CA LYS A 4 -30.91 -11.79 28.94
C LYS A 4 -29.64 -12.50 29.42
N ALA A 5 -28.96 -13.20 28.52
CA ALA A 5 -27.63 -13.72 28.75
C ALA A 5 -26.59 -12.62 28.47
N THR A 6 -25.78 -12.32 29.49
CA THR A 6 -24.58 -11.47 29.37
C THR A 6 -23.43 -12.36 28.87
N GLY A 7 -22.97 -12.12 27.64
CA GLY A 7 -21.73 -12.70 27.09
C GLY A 7 -20.56 -11.73 27.24
N PRO A 8 -19.31 -12.22 27.28
CA PRO A 8 -18.15 -11.44 27.73
C PRO A 8 -17.65 -10.48 26.65
N ALA A 9 -17.22 -9.29 27.08
CA ALA A 9 -16.45 -8.37 26.26
C ALA A 9 -15.09 -9.01 25.96
N THR A 10 -14.87 -9.43 24.72
CA THR A 10 -13.55 -9.86 24.26
C THR A 10 -12.69 -8.63 24.06
N ASP A 11 -11.75 -8.46 24.98
CA ASP A 11 -10.55 -7.65 24.90
C ASP A 11 -9.84 -7.88 23.55
N THR A 12 -10.00 -6.93 22.63
CA THR A 12 -9.23 -6.84 21.38
C THR A 12 -8.13 -5.79 21.54
N THR A 13 -7.17 -6.08 22.41
CA THR A 13 -5.89 -5.40 22.39
C THR A 13 -5.16 -5.73 21.08
N HIS A 14 -5.27 -4.86 20.07
CA HIS A 14 -4.47 -4.90 18.84
C HIS A 14 -3.05 -4.36 19.14
N PRO A 15 -1.97 -5.12 18.92
CA PRO A 15 -0.61 -4.63 19.11
C PRO A 15 -0.19 -3.86 17.85
N GLY A 16 -0.41 -2.54 17.84
CA GLY A 16 0.19 -1.67 16.83
C GLY A 16 -0.64 -0.43 16.46
N GLY A 17 -0.25 0.71 17.03
CA GLY A 17 -0.50 2.05 16.46
C GLY A 17 -1.93 2.59 16.54
N LYS A 18 -2.18 3.47 17.51
CA LYS A 18 -3.44 4.21 17.70
C LYS A 18 -3.86 4.93 16.41
N CYS A 19 -5.01 4.56 15.87
CA CYS A 19 -5.78 5.38 14.92
C CYS A 19 -7.00 5.89 15.69
N ASP A 20 -7.11 7.20 15.92
CA ASP A 20 -8.26 7.80 16.62
C ASP A 20 -9.47 7.97 15.67
N PRO A 21 -10.74 7.79 16.14
CA PRO A 21 -11.98 7.89 15.32
C PRO A 21 -12.71 9.25 15.51
N PRO A 22 -13.81 9.63 14.78
CA PRO A 22 -14.81 8.74 14.13
C PRO A 22 -15.43 9.17 12.76
N ALA A 23 -15.65 8.18 11.86
CA ALA A 23 -16.83 7.99 10.99
C ALA A 23 -16.53 6.89 9.92
N GLU A 24 -17.38 5.87 9.83
CA GLU A 24 -17.55 4.89 8.72
C GLU A 24 -16.30 4.18 8.14
N HIS A 25 -16.11 2.90 8.50
CA HIS A 25 -15.26 1.88 7.84
C HIS A 25 -13.92 2.34 7.24
N HIS A 26 -13.04 2.94 8.04
CA HIS A 26 -11.72 3.32 7.55
C HIS A 26 -10.75 2.12 7.52
N LEU A 27 -10.72 1.38 6.41
CA LEU A 27 -9.67 0.39 6.13
C LEU A 27 -8.33 1.12 5.98
N CYS A 28 -7.48 1.04 6.99
CA CYS A 28 -6.20 1.73 7.01
C CYS A 28 -5.04 0.82 6.61
N MET A 29 -4.10 1.37 5.84
CA MET A 29 -2.90 0.65 5.43
C MET A 29 -2.07 0.20 6.66
N PRO A 30 -1.68 -1.09 6.75
CA PRO A 30 -0.85 -1.59 7.84
C PRO A 30 0.44 -0.81 8.03
N GLU A 31 0.82 -0.55 9.28
CA GLU A 31 1.99 0.28 9.61
C GLU A 31 3.29 -0.25 8.97
N ASP A 32 3.52 -1.56 9.03
CA ASP A 32 4.70 -2.17 8.44
C ASP A 32 4.74 -2.00 6.92
N ALA A 33 3.60 -2.20 6.25
CA ALA A 33 3.49 -1.98 4.82
C ALA A 33 3.76 -0.50 4.49
N ARG A 34 3.18 0.44 5.26
CA ARG A 34 3.36 1.88 5.09
C ARG A 34 4.82 2.30 5.24
N LYS A 35 5.50 1.85 6.30
CA LYS A 35 6.94 2.13 6.54
C LYS A 35 7.81 1.55 5.42
N ARG A 36 7.56 0.29 5.02
CA ARG A 36 8.32 -0.39 3.96
C ARG A 36 8.12 0.24 2.58
N ALA A 37 6.90 0.68 2.26
CA ALA A 37 6.60 1.38 1.02
C ALA A 37 7.26 2.77 1.01
N SER A 38 7.12 3.53 2.10
CA SER A 38 7.76 4.84 2.27
C SER A 38 9.29 4.77 2.07
N ARG A 39 9.96 3.79 2.69
CA ARG A 39 11.40 3.58 2.50
C ARG A 39 11.77 3.30 1.03
N ARG A 40 10.99 2.49 0.32
CA ARG A 40 11.22 2.17 -1.11
C ARG A 40 11.03 3.40 -1.98
N LEU A 41 9.97 4.18 -1.74
CA LEU A 41 9.71 5.42 -2.46
C LEU A 41 10.80 6.46 -2.23
N ALA A 42 11.36 6.56 -1.01
CA ALA A 42 12.50 7.43 -0.74
C ALA A 42 13.73 7.06 -1.58
N ILE A 43 14.00 5.77 -1.75
CA ILE A 43 15.09 5.26 -2.61
C ILE A 43 14.79 5.56 -4.08
N ALA A 44 13.57 5.27 -4.56
CA ALA A 44 13.15 5.55 -5.93
C ALA A 44 13.25 7.04 -6.26
N ARG A 45 12.88 7.92 -5.34
CA ARG A 45 13.03 9.38 -5.47
C ARG A 45 14.50 9.77 -5.64
N GLY A 46 15.40 9.23 -4.82
CA GLY A 46 16.84 9.49 -4.93
C GLY A 46 17.41 9.01 -6.27
N HIS A 47 16.96 7.85 -6.74
CA HIS A 47 17.35 7.33 -8.05
C HIS A 47 16.86 8.23 -9.18
N LEU A 48 15.57 8.60 -9.18
CA LEU A 48 15.00 9.50 -10.19
C LEU A 48 15.75 10.85 -10.24
N GLU A 49 16.09 11.40 -9.09
CA GLU A 49 16.89 12.63 -9.02
C GLU A 49 18.29 12.44 -9.62
N SER A 50 18.91 11.27 -9.42
CA SER A 50 20.19 10.96 -10.09
C SER A 50 20.06 10.90 -11.61
N VAL A 51 18.96 10.34 -12.13
CA VAL A 51 18.70 10.31 -13.58
C VAL A 51 18.49 11.72 -14.12
N ARG A 52 17.73 12.56 -13.40
CA ARG A 52 17.52 13.96 -13.77
C ARG A 52 18.85 14.72 -13.86
N LYS A 53 19.77 14.49 -12.93
CA LYS A 53 21.10 15.10 -12.91
C LYS A 53 22.04 14.59 -14.00
N SER A 54 21.94 13.31 -14.40
CA SER A 54 22.80 12.80 -15.48
C SER A 54 22.52 13.48 -16.83
N LEU A 55 21.33 14.06 -17.00
CA LEU A 55 20.97 14.84 -18.18
C LEU A 55 21.63 16.22 -18.24
N ASP A 56 22.29 16.67 -17.16
CA ASP A 56 23.06 17.92 -17.19
C ASP A 56 24.40 17.74 -17.94
N ASP A 57 24.82 16.49 -18.20
CA ASP A 57 26.02 16.14 -18.95
C ASP A 57 25.72 16.07 -20.47
N PRO A 58 26.37 16.88 -21.32
CA PRO A 58 26.17 16.83 -22.77
C PRO A 58 26.59 15.50 -23.42
N ASP A 59 27.46 14.71 -22.78
CA ASP A 59 27.96 13.44 -23.31
C ASP A 59 27.15 12.22 -22.81
N VAL A 60 26.01 12.46 -22.15
CA VAL A 60 25.18 11.40 -21.57
C VAL A 60 24.67 10.42 -22.64
N TYR A 61 24.82 9.11 -22.38
CA TYR A 61 24.40 8.09 -23.32
C TYR A 61 22.94 7.67 -23.09
N CYS A 62 22.11 7.81 -24.14
CA CYS A 62 20.66 7.57 -24.08
C CYS A 62 20.29 6.18 -23.50
N ILE A 63 21.05 5.14 -23.84
CA ILE A 63 20.74 3.77 -23.38
C ILE A 63 20.96 3.64 -21.86
N ASP A 64 21.93 4.36 -21.29
CA ASP A 64 22.18 4.32 -19.85
C ASP A 64 21.09 5.04 -19.07
N VAL A 65 20.62 6.19 -19.57
CA VAL A 65 19.44 6.88 -19.04
C VAL A 65 18.21 5.96 -19.10
N LEU A 66 17.97 5.29 -20.23
CA LEU A 66 16.85 4.36 -20.38
C LEU A 66 16.94 3.18 -19.39
N ARG A 67 18.13 2.62 -19.17
CA ARG A 67 18.37 1.58 -18.17
C ARG A 67 18.06 2.07 -16.76
N GLN A 68 18.51 3.27 -16.40
CA GLN A 68 18.23 3.85 -15.09
C GLN A 68 16.74 4.14 -14.90
N LEU A 69 16.05 4.68 -15.91
CA LEU A 69 14.60 4.87 -15.89
C LEU A 69 13.86 3.55 -15.69
N LYS A 70 14.28 2.47 -16.34
CA LYS A 70 13.72 1.12 -16.12
C LYS A 70 13.92 0.64 -14.69
N ALA A 71 15.09 0.91 -14.10
CA ALA A 71 15.34 0.59 -12.70
C ALA A 71 14.47 1.42 -11.73
N VAL A 72 14.19 2.70 -12.05
CA VAL A 72 13.21 3.52 -11.30
C VAL A 72 11.81 2.92 -11.40
N GLN A 73 11.37 2.51 -12.59
CA GLN A 73 10.08 1.84 -12.79
C GLN A 73 9.97 0.58 -11.92
N GLY A 74 10.97 -0.30 -11.96
CA GLY A 74 11.01 -1.50 -11.10
C GLY A 74 10.99 -1.18 -9.59
N ALA A 75 11.61 -0.07 -9.17
CA ALA A 75 11.55 0.37 -7.77
C ALA A 75 10.13 0.84 -7.36
N LEU A 76 9.42 1.52 -8.26
CA LEU A 76 8.02 1.92 -8.05
C LEU A 76 7.08 0.70 -8.01
N GLU A 77 7.26 -0.26 -8.92
CA GLU A 77 6.54 -1.54 -8.92
C GLU A 77 6.76 -2.31 -7.62
N GLY A 78 8.01 -2.35 -7.13
CA GLY A 78 8.34 -2.95 -5.85
C GLY A 78 7.67 -2.27 -4.65
N ALA A 79 7.49 -0.94 -4.69
CA ALA A 79 6.74 -0.20 -3.67
C ALA A 79 5.24 -0.50 -3.75
N ALA A 80 4.67 -0.52 -4.96
CA ALA A 80 3.28 -0.88 -5.20
C ALA A 80 2.97 -2.31 -4.72
N GLY A 81 3.86 -3.27 -4.96
CA GLY A 81 3.72 -4.65 -4.47
C GLY A 81 3.69 -4.76 -2.94
N VAL A 82 4.43 -3.92 -2.22
CA VAL A 82 4.35 -3.87 -0.74
C VAL A 82 3.00 -3.33 -0.27
N VAL A 83 2.49 -2.30 -0.92
CA VAL A 83 1.17 -1.73 -0.62
C VAL A 83 0.08 -2.76 -0.88
N MET A 84 0.12 -3.37 -2.07
CA MET A 84 -0.82 -4.39 -2.51
C MET A 84 -0.88 -5.57 -1.54
N ARG A 85 0.29 -6.14 -1.18
CA ARG A 85 0.36 -7.25 -0.23
C ARG A 85 -0.27 -6.87 1.12
N GLY A 86 0.05 -5.69 1.64
CA GLY A 86 -0.53 -5.21 2.90
C GLY A 86 -2.05 -5.07 2.83
N HIS A 87 -2.59 -4.57 1.71
CA HIS A 87 -4.03 -4.47 1.50
C HIS A 87 -4.71 -5.85 1.44
N LEU A 88 -4.14 -6.79 0.68
CA LEU A 88 -4.68 -8.15 0.56
C LEU A 88 -4.73 -8.84 1.94
N GLU A 89 -3.62 -8.79 2.68
CA GLU A 89 -3.49 -9.43 4.00
C GLU A 89 -4.40 -8.81 5.06
N ALA A 90 -4.57 -7.47 5.06
CA ALA A 90 -5.29 -6.77 6.12
C ALA A 90 -6.78 -6.53 5.83
N HIS A 91 -7.20 -6.49 4.57
CA HIS A 91 -8.56 -6.05 4.21
C HIS A 91 -9.32 -7.09 3.42
N VAL A 92 -8.68 -7.74 2.44
CA VAL A 92 -9.36 -8.72 1.57
C VAL A 92 -9.66 -10.02 2.30
N VAL A 93 -8.71 -10.52 3.10
CA VAL A 93 -8.88 -11.79 3.85
C VAL A 93 -10.14 -11.76 4.74
N ALA A 94 -10.43 -10.63 5.38
CA ALA A 94 -11.59 -10.47 6.26
C ALA A 94 -12.79 -9.77 5.57
N ALA A 95 -12.76 -9.57 4.25
CA ALA A 95 -13.80 -8.80 3.55
C ALA A 95 -15.17 -9.47 3.57
N HIS A 96 -15.20 -10.80 3.42
CA HIS A 96 -16.45 -11.57 3.46
C HIS A 96 -17.16 -11.46 4.82
N GLU A 97 -16.39 -11.46 5.92
CA GLU A 97 -16.94 -11.30 7.27
C GLU A 97 -17.55 -9.90 7.50
N ARG A 98 -17.04 -8.89 6.78
CA ARG A 98 -17.58 -7.52 6.81
C ARG A 98 -18.69 -7.28 5.78
N GLY A 99 -18.92 -8.20 4.86
CA GLY A 99 -19.88 -8.05 3.75
C GLY A 99 -19.49 -6.97 2.73
N ASP A 100 -18.21 -6.63 2.63
CA ASP A 100 -17.68 -5.62 1.71
C ASP A 100 -16.78 -6.20 0.60
N GLU A 101 -16.79 -7.52 0.39
CA GLU A 101 -15.94 -8.23 -0.56
C GLU A 101 -16.12 -7.75 -2.00
N LYS A 102 -17.38 -7.54 -2.44
CA LYS A 102 -17.65 -7.10 -3.81
C LYS A 102 -17.06 -5.71 -4.06
N ARG A 103 -17.29 -4.79 -3.11
CA ARG A 103 -16.78 -3.42 -3.19
C ARG A 103 -15.26 -3.40 -3.26
N ILE A 104 -14.58 -4.15 -2.39
CA ILE A 104 -13.11 -4.19 -2.35
C ILE A 104 -12.53 -4.81 -3.62
N VAL A 105 -13.15 -5.87 -4.15
CA VAL A 105 -12.73 -6.48 -5.42
C VAL A 105 -12.93 -5.51 -6.57
N ASP A 106 -14.07 -4.84 -6.66
CA ASP A 106 -14.36 -3.85 -7.71
C ASP A 106 -13.34 -2.69 -7.66
N GLU A 107 -13.06 -2.15 -6.46
CA GLU A 107 -12.02 -1.13 -6.24
C GLU A 107 -10.63 -1.59 -6.71
N LEU A 108 -10.27 -2.85 -6.45
CA LEU A 108 -8.98 -3.39 -6.88
C LEU A 108 -8.91 -3.59 -8.39
N MET A 109 -10.01 -4.01 -9.01
CA MET A 109 -10.11 -4.16 -10.46
C MET A 109 -10.02 -2.82 -11.20
N GLU A 110 -10.48 -1.71 -10.60
CA GLU A 110 -10.28 -0.38 -11.17
C GLU A 110 -8.79 -0.03 -11.29
N LEU A 111 -7.92 -0.46 -10.36
CA LEU A 111 -6.49 -0.16 -10.40
C LEU A 111 -5.79 -0.74 -11.64
N PHE A 112 -6.24 -1.90 -12.13
CA PHE A 112 -5.66 -2.56 -13.29
C PHE A 112 -6.10 -1.95 -14.63
N LYS A 113 -7.02 -0.99 -14.64
CA LYS A 113 -7.40 -0.26 -15.87
C LYS A 113 -6.42 0.86 -16.23
N TYR A 114 -5.51 1.22 -15.32
CA TYR A 114 -4.55 2.30 -15.50
C TYR A 114 -3.21 1.85 -16.10
N THR A 115 -3.10 0.58 -16.48
CA THR A 115 -1.95 -0.03 -17.19
C THR A 115 -2.32 -0.32 -18.63
#